data_AF-A0A972ZVQ8-F1
#
_entry.id   AF-A0A972ZVQ8-F1
#
_cell.length_a   1.000
_cell.length_b   1.000
_cell.length_c   1.000
_cell.angle_alpha   90.00
_cell.angle_beta   90.00
_cell.angle_gamma   90.00
#
_symmetry.space_group_name_H-M   'P 1'
#
loop_
_entity.id
_entity.type
_entity.pdbx_description
1 polymer ?
#
loop_
_entity_poly.entity_id
_entity_poly.type
_entity_poly.pdbx_seq_one_letter_code
_entity_poly.pdbx_strand_id
1 'polypeptide(L)'
;MTKLTPRPGVLDIAPYVGGRSNADGGTTVIKLSSNETPLGPSPRAVAALEQIANQVHRYPDGGSEDLRVALGAHYGLDPARIVCANGSDEIFQLVCRGYVGEGDEVLYSE
;
A
#
# COMPACT_ATOMS: atom_id res chain seq x y z
N MET A 1 5.39 -31.23 -22.80
CA MET A 1 4.87 -30.35 -21.73
C MET A 1 4.22 -29.16 -22.39
N THR A 2 2.96 -28.87 -22.07
CA THR A 2 2.26 -27.67 -22.55
C THR A 2 2.98 -26.44 -22.00
N LYS A 3 3.32 -25.47 -22.87
CA LYS A 3 3.98 -24.23 -22.47
C LYS A 3 3.09 -23.49 -21.47
N LEU A 4 3.60 -23.14 -20.31
CA LEU A 4 2.88 -22.30 -19.35
C LEU A 4 2.65 -20.92 -19.99
N THR A 5 1.39 -20.50 -20.07
CA THR A 5 1.00 -19.19 -20.59
C THR A 5 0.37 -18.35 -19.46
N PRO A 6 0.72 -17.06 -19.32
CA PRO A 6 0.04 -16.16 -18.40
C PRO A 6 -1.46 -16.05 -18.68
N ARG A 7 -2.21 -15.51 -17.71
CA ARG A 7 -3.63 -15.16 -17.93
C ARG A 7 -3.75 -14.13 -19.08
N PRO A 8 -4.86 -14.13 -19.83
CA PRO A 8 -5.14 -13.09 -20.84
C PRO A 8 -4.95 -11.68 -20.28
N GLY A 9 -4.51 -10.74 -21.13
CA GLY A 9 -4.27 -9.34 -20.75
C GLY A 9 -2.92 -9.06 -20.06
N VAL A 10 -2.29 -10.04 -19.40
CA VAL A 10 -1.04 -9.81 -18.63
C VAL A 10 0.10 -9.29 -19.52
N LEU A 11 0.19 -9.79 -20.76
CA LEU A 11 1.22 -9.38 -21.71
C LEU A 11 0.87 -8.09 -22.47
N ASP A 12 -0.37 -7.61 -22.35
CA ASP A 12 -0.89 -6.45 -23.07
C ASP A 12 -0.81 -5.16 -22.24
N ILE A 13 -0.54 -5.26 -20.94
CA ILE A 13 -0.47 -4.12 -20.01
C ILE A 13 0.87 -3.40 -20.17
N ALA A 14 0.82 -2.07 -20.38
CA ALA A 14 2.00 -1.22 -20.32
C ALA A 14 2.54 -1.15 -18.87
N PRO A 15 3.85 -1.32 -18.65
CA PRO A 15 4.43 -1.17 -17.31
C PRO A 15 4.18 0.23 -16.74
N TYR A 16 3.91 0.29 -15.44
CA TYR A 16 3.85 1.57 -14.72
C TYR A 16 5.20 2.29 -14.79
N VAL A 17 5.17 3.57 -15.16
CA VAL A 17 6.35 4.43 -15.24
C VAL A 17 6.41 5.31 -14.00
N GLY A 18 7.25 4.92 -13.04
CA GLY A 18 7.48 5.71 -11.83
C GLY A 18 8.16 7.06 -12.13
N GLY A 19 7.82 8.07 -11.33
CA GLY A 19 8.47 9.39 -11.41
C GLY A 19 9.97 9.33 -11.10
N ARG A 20 10.74 10.26 -11.67
CA ARG A 20 12.18 10.38 -11.40
C ARG A 20 12.43 10.60 -9.91
N SER A 21 13.24 9.72 -9.32
CA SER A 21 13.47 9.68 -7.87
C SER A 21 14.87 10.08 -7.42
N ASN A 22 15.86 10.10 -8.31
CA ASN A 22 17.24 10.47 -8.00
C ASN A 22 17.72 11.59 -8.92
N ALA A 23 18.71 12.35 -8.45
CA ALA A 23 19.45 13.34 -9.24
C ALA A 23 20.88 12.83 -9.50
N ASP A 24 21.51 13.36 -10.55
CA ASP A 24 22.92 13.08 -10.85
C ASP A 24 23.83 13.64 -9.76
N GLY A 25 24.95 12.96 -9.49
CA GLY A 25 25.78 13.19 -8.30
C GLY A 25 26.41 14.59 -8.19
N GLY A 26 26.81 14.96 -6.97
CA GLY A 26 27.60 16.16 -6.69
C GLY A 26 26.83 17.36 -6.10
N THR A 27 25.53 17.23 -5.87
CA THR A 27 24.71 18.29 -5.27
C THR A 27 23.77 17.74 -4.18
N THR A 28 23.43 18.58 -3.20
CA THR A 28 22.41 18.25 -2.20
C THR A 28 21.04 18.16 -2.89
N VAL A 29 20.40 17.01 -2.79
CA VAL A 29 19.09 16.76 -3.40
C VAL A 29 17.98 17.11 -2.41
N ILE A 30 17.08 18.01 -2.81
CA ILE A 30 15.83 18.27 -2.10
C ILE A 30 14.73 17.44 -2.76
N LYS A 31 14.28 16.37 -2.09
CA LYS A 31 13.29 15.42 -2.61
C LYS A 31 11.87 15.95 -2.38
N LEU A 32 11.16 16.26 -3.47
CA LEU A 32 9.77 16.74 -3.45
C LEU A 32 8.88 16.05 -4.52
N SER A 33 9.29 14.88 -5.03
CA SER A 33 8.65 14.23 -6.19
C SER A 33 7.71 13.06 -5.87
N SER A 34 7.44 12.79 -4.59
CA SER A 34 6.67 11.60 -4.16
C SER A 34 5.63 11.87 -3.06
N ASN A 35 5.27 13.14 -2.82
CA ASN A 35 4.30 13.56 -1.78
C ASN A 35 4.64 13.07 -0.35
N GLU A 36 5.91 12.77 -0.08
CA GLU A 36 6.39 12.39 1.25
C GLU A 36 6.24 13.56 2.23
N THR A 37 5.91 13.27 3.48
CA THR A 37 5.84 14.30 4.53
C THR A 37 7.25 14.79 4.91
N PRO A 38 7.50 16.11 4.98
CA PRO A 38 8.80 16.64 5.41
C PRO A 38 9.01 16.52 6.92
N LEU A 39 7.96 16.19 7.69
CA LEU A 39 8.00 16.14 9.14
C LEU A 39 8.65 14.86 9.69
N GLY A 40 8.84 13.85 8.83
CA GLY A 40 9.20 12.51 9.27
C GLY A 40 8.06 11.80 10.02
N PRO A 41 8.32 10.59 10.56
CA PRO A 41 7.32 9.84 11.30
C PRO A 41 7.05 10.45 12.68
N SER A 42 5.89 10.13 13.25
CA SER A 42 5.57 10.48 14.63
C SER A 42 6.62 9.89 15.61
N PRO A 43 7.14 10.66 16.59
CA PRO A 43 8.05 10.13 17.61
C PRO A 43 7.47 8.93 18.38
N ARG A 44 6.14 8.89 18.57
CA ARG A 44 5.44 7.76 19.20
C ARG A 44 5.50 6.49 18.35
N ALA A 45 5.44 6.64 17.02
CA ALA A 45 5.54 5.52 16.09
C ALA A 45 6.97 4.96 16.07
N VAL A 46 7.98 5.84 16.08
CA VAL A 46 9.40 5.44 16.18
C VAL A 46 9.64 4.62 17.45
N ALA A 47 9.21 5.14 18.62
CA ALA A 47 9.37 4.43 19.88
C ALA A 47 8.65 3.06 19.90
N ALA A 48 7.46 2.95 19.30
CA ALA A 48 6.75 1.68 19.19
C ALA A 48 7.50 0.67 18.32
N LEU A 49 8.08 1.10 17.19
CA LEU A 49 8.90 0.27 16.32
C LEU A 49 10.16 -0.23 17.06
N GLU A 50 10.84 0.64 17.80
CA GLU A 50 12.02 0.27 18.59
C GLU A 50 11.69 -0.78 19.66
N GLN A 51 10.54 -0.67 20.32
CA GLN A 51 10.10 -1.63 21.34
C GLN A 51 9.86 -3.04 20.79
N ILE A 52 9.40 -3.15 19.54
CA ILE A 52 9.10 -4.44 18.91
C ILE A 52 10.25 -5.00 18.07
N ALA A 53 11.35 -4.26 17.90
CA ALA A 53 12.44 -4.61 17.00
C ALA A 53 13.00 -6.03 17.24
N ASN A 54 13.12 -6.46 18.51
CA ASN A 54 13.62 -7.80 18.84
C ASN A 54 12.58 -8.94 18.64
N GLN A 55 11.34 -8.60 18.29
CA GLN A 55 10.22 -9.53 18.17
C GLN A 55 9.76 -9.74 16.72
N VAL A 56 10.35 -9.04 15.75
CA VAL A 56 9.95 -9.06 14.32
C VAL A 56 10.10 -10.43 13.64
N HIS A 57 10.71 -11.42 14.31
CA HIS A 57 10.77 -12.80 13.85
C HIS A 57 9.43 -13.55 13.99
N ARG A 58 8.46 -12.97 14.71
CA ARG A 58 7.12 -13.53 14.87
C ARG A 58 6.19 -12.97 13.79
N TYR A 59 5.25 -13.81 13.33
CA TYR A 59 4.17 -13.33 12.50
C TYR A 59 3.36 -12.25 13.25
N PRO A 60 2.92 -11.19 12.56
CA PRO A 60 2.02 -10.20 13.14
C PRO A 60 0.62 -10.80 13.32
N ASP A 61 -0.26 -10.05 13.97
CA ASP A 61 -1.70 -10.32 13.91
C ASP A 61 -2.19 -10.17 12.46
N GLY A 62 -2.60 -11.29 11.86
CA GLY A 62 -3.12 -11.32 10.48
C GLY A 62 -4.45 -10.60 10.30
N GLY A 63 -5.20 -10.35 11.38
CA GLY A 63 -6.50 -9.66 11.34
C GLY A 63 -6.41 -8.16 11.55
N SER A 64 -5.25 -7.62 11.93
CA SER A 64 -5.07 -6.20 12.31
C SER A 64 -6.13 -5.72 13.31
N GLU A 65 -6.54 -6.58 14.25
CA GLU A 65 -7.65 -6.38 15.17
C GLU A 65 -7.46 -5.13 16.03
N ASP A 66 -6.32 -5.01 16.71
CA ASP A 66 -6.01 -3.84 17.55
C ASP A 66 -6.01 -2.55 16.74
N LEU A 67 -5.48 -2.59 15.51
CA LEU A 67 -5.47 -1.44 14.60
C LEU A 67 -6.89 -1.05 14.18
N ARG A 68 -7.74 -2.01 13.80
CA ARG A 68 -9.13 -1.77 13.43
C ARG A 68 -9.93 -1.19 14.60
N VAL A 69 -9.73 -1.70 15.81
CA VAL A 69 -10.38 -1.15 17.03
C VAL A 69 -9.94 0.29 17.27
N ALA A 70 -8.64 0.58 17.20
CA ALA A 70 -8.10 1.92 17.40
C ALA A 70 -8.61 2.92 16.35
N LEU A 71 -8.63 2.53 15.07
CA LEU A 71 -9.16 3.34 13.98
C LEU A 71 -10.67 3.57 14.13
N GLY A 72 -11.43 2.53 14.49
CA GLY A 72 -12.86 2.62 14.73
C GLY A 72 -13.20 3.63 15.84
N ALA A 73 -12.48 3.57 16.96
CA ALA A 73 -12.63 4.55 18.03
C ALA A 73 -12.26 5.98 17.60
N HIS A 74 -11.18 6.14 16.81
CA HIS A 74 -10.72 7.46 16.36
C HIS A 74 -11.69 8.13 15.38
N TYR A 75 -12.25 7.36 14.44
CA TYR A 75 -13.15 7.88 13.39
C TYR A 75 -14.64 7.70 13.69
N GLY A 76 -15.01 7.07 14.81
CA GLY A 76 -16.41 6.78 15.13
C GLY A 76 -17.04 5.72 14.21
N LEU A 77 -16.26 4.72 13.80
CA LEU A 77 -16.68 3.65 12.89
C LEU A 77 -16.68 2.29 13.59
N ASP A 78 -17.58 1.41 13.15
CA ASP A 78 -17.56 0.00 13.56
C ASP A 78 -16.27 -0.68 13.04
N PRO A 79 -15.41 -1.26 13.91
CA PRO A 79 -14.20 -1.97 13.51
C PRO A 79 -14.44 -3.11 12.51
N ALA A 80 -15.63 -3.73 12.51
CA ALA A 80 -16.00 -4.76 11.55
C ALA A 80 -16.14 -4.23 10.11
N ARG A 81 -16.25 -2.91 9.94
CA ARG A 81 -16.35 -2.23 8.63
C ARG A 81 -15.00 -1.68 8.13
N ILE A 82 -13.91 -1.93 8.85
CA ILE A 82 -12.57 -1.47 8.51
C ILE A 82 -11.76 -2.63 7.94
N VAL A 83 -11.12 -2.42 6.80
CA VAL A 83 -10.16 -3.35 6.19
C VAL A 83 -8.78 -2.70 6.24
N CYS A 84 -7.79 -3.40 6.79
CA CYS A 84 -6.39 -2.99 6.76
C CYS A 84 -5.66 -3.73 5.63
N ALA A 85 -4.77 -3.03 4.93
CA ALA A 85 -3.96 -3.56 3.85
C ALA A 85 -2.58 -2.91 3.85
N ASN A 86 -1.64 -3.48 3.10
CA ASN A 86 -0.28 -2.98 2.92
C ASN A 86 -0.26 -1.81 1.92
N GLY A 87 -0.79 -0.67 2.36
CA GLY A 87 -1.01 0.51 1.52
C GLY A 87 -2.36 0.47 0.79
N SER A 88 -2.85 1.64 0.41
CA SER A 88 -4.16 1.78 -0.26
C SER A 88 -4.21 1.14 -1.65
N ASP A 89 -3.07 0.99 -2.33
CA ASP A 89 -3.00 0.34 -3.63
C ASP A 89 -3.45 -1.12 -3.57
N GLU A 90 -3.17 -1.82 -2.46
CA GLU A 90 -3.69 -3.18 -2.26
C GLU A 90 -5.21 -3.17 -2.10
N ILE A 91 -5.80 -2.17 -1.44
CA ILE A 91 -7.26 -2.02 -1.37
C ILE A 91 -7.85 -1.86 -2.78
N PHE A 92 -7.27 -1.00 -3.63
CA PHE A 92 -7.71 -0.86 -5.02
C PHE A 92 -7.60 -2.18 -5.78
N GLN A 93 -6.50 -2.91 -5.61
CA GLN A 93 -6.33 -4.22 -6.24
C GLN A 93 -7.38 -5.23 -5.78
N LEU A 94 -7.70 -5.28 -4.47
CA LEU A 94 -8.71 -6.18 -3.92
C LEU A 94 -10.10 -5.84 -4.44
N VAL A 95 -10.45 -4.54 -4.51
CA VAL A 95 -11.72 -4.07 -5.08
C VAL A 95 -11.81 -4.46 -6.55
N CYS A 96 -10.79 -4.17 -7.37
CA CYS A 96 -10.79 -4.57 -8.78
C CYS A 96 -10.91 -6.09 -8.95
N ARG A 97 -10.19 -6.89 -8.16
CA ARG A 97 -10.29 -8.36 -8.21
C ARG A 97 -11.67 -8.89 -7.80
N GLY A 98 -12.36 -8.19 -6.90
CA GLY A 98 -13.68 -8.60 -6.41
C GLY A 98 -14.83 -8.22 -7.35
N TYR A 99 -14.67 -7.15 -8.14
CA TYR A 99 -15.78 -6.52 -8.86
C TYR A 99 -15.57 -6.30 -10.35
N VAL A 100 -14.35 -6.42 -10.89
CA VAL A 100 -14.03 -6.09 -12.29
C VAL A 100 -13.59 -7.34 -13.05
N GLY A 101 -14.33 -7.69 -14.09
CA GLY A 101 -14.06 -8.80 -14.99
C GLY A 101 -13.77 -8.38 -16.43
N GLU A 102 -13.61 -9.37 -17.30
CA GLU A 102 -13.46 -9.15 -18.74
C GLU A 102 -14.74 -8.51 -19.32
N GLY A 103 -14.59 -7.36 -19.98
CA GLY A 103 -15.70 -6.60 -20.56
C GLY A 103 -16.29 -5.54 -19.62
N ASP A 104 -15.92 -5.52 -18.35
CA ASP A 104 -16.30 -4.44 -17.43
C ASP A 104 -15.44 -3.19 -17.66
N GLU A 105 -16.00 -2.03 -17.36
CA GLU A 105 -15.35 -0.73 -17.48
C GLU A 105 -15.08 -0.12 -16.09
N VAL A 106 -13.91 0.49 -15.93
CA VAL A 106 -13.53 1.25 -14.73
C VAL A 106 -13.32 2.71 -15.11
N LEU A 107 -14.08 3.60 -14.48
CA LEU A 107 -14.02 5.04 -14.74
C LEU A 107 -13.20 5.75 -13.65
N TYR A 108 -12.31 6.66 -14.07
CA TYR A 108 -11.53 7.54 -13.20
C TYR A 108 -11.34 8.90 -13.86
N SER A 109 -10.96 9.93 -13.09
CA SER A 109 -10.66 11.26 -13.63
C SER A 109 -9.25 11.29 -14.23
N GLU A 110 -9.11 11.87 -15.42
CA GLU A 110 -7.83 12.19 -16.05
C GLU A 110 -7.33 13.58 -15.67
#